data_AF-A0A949AHR1-F1
#
_entry.id   AF-A0A949AHR1-F1
#
_cell.length_a   1.000
_cell.length_b   1.000
_cell.length_c   1.000
_cell.angle_alpha   90.00
_cell.angle_beta   90.00
_cell.angle_gamma   90.00
#
_symmetry.space_group_name_H-M   'P 1'
#
loop_
_entity.id
_entity.type
_entity.pdbx_description
1 polymer ?
#
loop_
_entity_poly.entity_id
_entity_poly.type
_entity_poly.pdbx_seq_one_letter_code
_entity_poly.pdbx_strand_id
1 'polypeptide(L)'
;MTIKDQEDTNKTSKLVIFAFTLSILYWIYLFLISQMLIIQDALGYKELGELIANKGWLEYFSAGPRREPFYPFLVSISLRFADTTPFSFETLQKFQQLLFLFATQILSYKLLKNLKVRPFFISLAILYIGFSPALINTYLCLFSEIAILPFMIATILLSSKVWKNIASYIEDTSSSTKKIILNSLMLGFLFLILTLTKGIF
;
A
#
# COMPACT_ATOMS: atom_id res chain seq x y z
N MET A 1 -39.08 11.86 8.95
CA MET A 1 -37.83 11.34 9.53
C MET A 1 -36.72 12.26 9.05
N THR A 2 -36.08 12.93 9.99
CA THR A 2 -35.49 14.28 9.88
C THR A 2 -34.10 14.32 9.23
N ILE A 3 -33.88 15.38 8.45
CA ILE A 3 -32.67 15.80 7.72
C ILE A 3 -31.42 16.01 8.61
N LYS A 4 -31.49 15.74 9.92
CA LYS A 4 -30.39 15.89 10.88
C LYS A 4 -29.34 14.75 10.86
N ASP A 5 -29.63 13.61 10.24
CA ASP A 5 -28.71 12.46 10.26
C ASP A 5 -27.58 12.51 9.22
N GLN A 6 -27.55 13.51 8.33
CA GLN A 6 -26.54 13.59 7.27
C GLN A 6 -25.26 14.34 7.68
N GLU A 7 -25.31 15.27 8.64
CA GLU A 7 -24.13 16.08 9.02
C GLU A 7 -23.10 15.30 9.87
N ASP A 8 -23.52 14.31 10.67
CA ASP A 8 -22.61 13.55 11.53
C ASP A 8 -21.80 12.48 10.80
N THR A 9 -22.13 12.17 9.54
CA THR A 9 -21.46 11.10 8.77
C THR A 9 -20.04 11.46 8.31
N ASN A 10 -19.66 12.74 8.37
CA ASN A 10 -18.36 13.18 7.88
C ASN A 10 -17.29 13.34 8.97
N LYS A 11 -17.69 13.32 10.25
CA LYS A 11 -16.76 13.46 11.36
C LYS A 11 -16.10 12.11 11.65
N THR A 12 -14.77 12.04 11.60
CA THR A 12 -14.03 10.84 12.00
C THR A 12 -14.32 10.55 13.47
N SER A 13 -14.81 9.34 13.76
CA SER A 13 -15.08 8.93 15.14
C SER A 13 -13.80 8.95 15.99
N LYS A 14 -13.91 9.40 17.24
CA LYS A 14 -12.81 9.37 18.21
C LYS A 14 -12.21 7.96 18.36
N LEU A 15 -13.03 6.92 18.22
CA LEU A 15 -12.60 5.52 18.26
C LEU A 15 -11.67 5.16 17.10
N VAL A 16 -11.93 5.70 15.91
CA VAL A 16 -11.07 5.47 14.72
C VAL A 16 -9.72 6.15 14.92
N ILE A 17 -9.72 7.39 15.42
CA ILE A 17 -8.47 8.11 15.73
C ILE A 17 -7.65 7.33 16.76
N PHE A 18 -8.30 6.87 17.84
CA PHE A 18 -7.65 6.03 18.85
C PHE A 18 -7.06 4.75 18.24
N ALA A 19 -7.79 4.06 17.37
CA ALA A 19 -7.31 2.86 16.67
C ALA A 19 -6.05 3.13 15.83
N PHE A 20 -6.01 4.24 15.09
CA PHE A 20 -4.83 4.66 14.33
C PHE A 20 -3.65 4.97 15.25
N THR A 21 -3.86 5.79 16.28
CA THR A 21 -2.80 6.17 17.22
C THR A 21 -2.20 4.95 17.89
N LEU A 22 -3.04 4.02 18.38
CA LEU A 22 -2.57 2.81 19.05
C LEU A 22 -1.76 1.91 18.09
N SER A 23 -2.21 1.77 16.84
CA SER A 23 -1.49 1.01 15.81
C SER A 23 -0.12 1.63 15.51
N ILE A 24 -0.07 2.95 15.33
CA ILE A 24 1.18 3.67 15.04
C ILE A 24 2.16 3.55 16.21
N LEU A 25 1.71 3.73 17.45
CA LEU A 25 2.56 3.57 18.63
C LEU A 25 3.13 2.16 18.72
N TYR A 26 2.30 1.15 18.45
CA TYR A 26 2.73 -0.23 18.42
C TYR A 26 3.76 -0.50 17.31
N TRP A 27 3.55 0.03 16.10
CA TRP A 27 4.51 -0.12 15.01
C TRP A 27 5.83 0.61 15.25
N ILE A 28 5.80 1.79 15.88
CA ILE A 28 7.02 2.51 16.29
C ILE A 28 7.78 1.68 17.32
N TYR A 29 7.07 1.15 18.32
CA TYR A 29 7.68 0.24 19.31
C TYR A 29 8.35 -0.96 18.63
N LEU A 30 7.64 -1.63 17.71
CA LEU A 30 8.22 -2.73 16.94
C LEU A 30 9.40 -2.28 16.08
N PHE A 31 9.30 -1.16 15.39
CA PHE A 31 10.35 -0.62 14.52
C PHE A 31 11.67 -0.47 15.28
N LEU A 32 11.61 0.01 16.53
CA LEU A 32 12.79 0.25 17.36
C LEU A 32 13.38 -1.03 17.96
N ILE A 33 12.55 -2.01 18.34
CA ILE A 33 13.03 -3.19 19.10
C ILE A 33 13.33 -4.41 18.22
N SER A 34 12.65 -4.54 17.08
CA SER A 34 12.79 -5.71 16.20
C SER A 34 13.93 -5.56 15.21
N GLN A 35 14.54 -6.68 14.82
CA GLN A 35 15.45 -6.74 13.68
C GLN A 35 14.70 -7.27 12.46
N MET A 36 15.08 -6.80 11.28
CA MET A 36 14.51 -7.31 10.05
C MET A 36 15.07 -8.71 9.79
N LEU A 37 14.20 -9.68 9.49
CA LEU A 37 14.65 -11.03 9.13
C LEU A 37 14.68 -11.18 7.60
N ILE A 38 15.86 -11.47 7.06
CA ILE A 38 16.03 -11.85 5.65
C ILE A 38 16.00 -13.37 5.59
N ILE A 39 14.83 -13.93 5.33
CA ILE A 39 14.61 -15.37 5.18
C ILE A 39 15.09 -15.81 3.78
N GLN A 40 15.40 -17.10 3.61
CA GLN A 40 15.97 -17.68 2.40
C GLN A 40 15.21 -17.33 1.10
N ASP A 41 13.87 -17.29 1.15
CA ASP A 41 13.02 -16.91 0.01
C ASP A 41 13.15 -15.42 -0.39
N ALA A 42 13.61 -14.58 0.54
CA ALA A 42 13.76 -13.16 0.32
C ALA A 42 15.16 -12.73 -0.14
N LEU A 43 16.15 -13.63 -0.07
CA LEU A 43 17.51 -13.37 -0.60
C LEU A 43 17.46 -13.01 -2.09
N GLY A 44 16.60 -13.69 -2.85
CA GLY A 44 16.39 -13.39 -4.26
C GLY A 44 16.00 -11.92 -4.49
N TYR A 45 15.09 -11.34 -3.70
CA TYR A 45 14.72 -9.93 -3.85
C TYR A 45 15.90 -8.98 -3.55
N LYS A 46 16.75 -9.33 -2.59
CA LYS A 46 17.95 -8.54 -2.27
C LYS A 46 18.96 -8.57 -3.41
N GLU A 47 19.30 -9.76 -3.92
CA GLU A 47 20.22 -9.92 -5.06
C GLU A 47 19.73 -9.20 -6.31
N LEU A 48 18.42 -9.29 -6.59
CA LEU A 48 17.79 -8.57 -7.68
C LEU A 48 17.86 -7.05 -7.48
N GLY A 49 17.63 -6.58 -6.26
CA GLY A 49 17.75 -5.18 -5.89
C GLY A 49 19.18 -4.65 -6.03
N GLU A 50 20.18 -5.41 -5.58
CA GLU A 50 21.61 -5.11 -5.74
C GLU A 50 22.01 -5.05 -7.21
N LEU A 51 21.49 -5.95 -8.04
CA LEU A 51 21.73 -5.93 -9.48
C LEU A 51 21.17 -4.64 -10.12
N ILE A 52 19.95 -4.22 -9.78
CA ILE A 52 19.38 -2.95 -10.26
C ILE A 52 20.17 -1.76 -9.73
N ALA A 53 20.59 -1.80 -8.46
CA ALA A 53 21.36 -0.72 -7.83
C ALA A 53 22.73 -0.54 -8.51
N ASN A 54 23.45 -1.63 -8.77
CA ASN A 54 24.84 -1.59 -9.23
C ASN A 54 24.99 -1.60 -10.76
N LYS A 55 24.16 -2.39 -11.46
CA LYS A 55 24.29 -2.62 -12.91
C LYS A 55 23.13 -2.02 -13.72
N GLY A 56 22.06 -1.60 -13.06
CA GLY A 56 20.93 -0.92 -13.69
C GLY A 56 19.90 -1.86 -14.34
N TRP A 57 18.89 -1.24 -14.95
CA TRP A 57 17.72 -1.94 -15.50
C TRP A 57 18.03 -2.78 -16.73
N LEU A 58 18.98 -2.36 -17.57
CA LEU A 58 19.35 -3.12 -18.77
C LEU A 58 19.87 -4.51 -18.41
N GLU A 59 20.74 -4.58 -17.40
CA GLU A 59 21.25 -5.85 -16.90
C GLU A 59 20.15 -6.69 -16.22
N TYR A 60 19.21 -6.03 -15.54
CA TYR A 60 18.09 -6.73 -14.91
C TYR A 60 17.25 -7.49 -15.94
N PHE A 61 17.00 -6.88 -17.11
CA PHE A 61 16.24 -7.52 -18.19
C PHE A 61 17.08 -8.50 -19.02
N SER A 62 18.40 -8.32 -19.11
CA SER A 62 19.28 -9.26 -19.83
C SER A 62 19.44 -10.59 -19.07
N ALA A 63 19.30 -10.58 -17.75
CA ALA A 63 19.44 -11.75 -16.88
C ALA A 63 18.26 -12.75 -16.93
N GLY A 64 17.33 -12.60 -17.87
CA GLY A 64 16.21 -13.52 -18.11
C GLY A 64 14.86 -13.07 -17.52
N PRO A 65 13.80 -13.88 -17.70
CA PRO A 65 12.45 -13.53 -17.26
C PRO A 65 12.37 -13.54 -15.72
N ARG A 66 12.29 -12.34 -15.13
CA ARG A 66 12.12 -12.15 -13.69
C ARG A 66 10.68 -11.74 -13.42
N ARG A 67 10.03 -12.46 -12.50
CA ARG A 67 8.57 -12.45 -12.34
C ARG A 67 8.01 -11.15 -11.74
N GLU A 68 8.83 -10.42 -10.99
CA GLU A 68 8.36 -9.34 -10.10
C GLU A 68 9.38 -8.19 -10.07
N PRO A 69 9.42 -7.28 -11.06
CA PRO A 69 10.42 -6.21 -11.11
C PRO A 69 10.17 -5.06 -10.13
N PHE A 70 8.93 -4.87 -9.68
CA PHE A 70 8.60 -3.71 -8.85
C PHE A 70 9.19 -3.82 -7.45
N TYR A 71 9.11 -4.98 -6.79
CA TYR A 71 9.64 -5.12 -5.44
C TYR A 71 11.18 -5.05 -5.36
N PRO A 72 11.96 -5.72 -6.24
CA PRO A 72 13.40 -5.50 -6.36
C PRO A 72 13.78 -4.05 -6.64
N PHE A 73 12.99 -3.32 -7.44
CA PHE A 73 13.22 -1.89 -7.63
C PHE A 73 13.08 -1.11 -6.32
N LEU A 74 12.03 -1.39 -5.56
CA LEU A 74 11.84 -0.82 -4.22
C LEU A 74 13.03 -1.13 -3.29
N VAL A 75 13.53 -2.37 -3.32
CA VAL A 75 14.73 -2.78 -2.56
C VAL A 75 15.97 -2.01 -3.05
N SER A 76 16.13 -1.83 -4.36
CA SER A 76 17.26 -1.08 -4.94
C SER A 76 17.29 0.39 -4.51
N ILE A 77 16.11 0.99 -4.29
CA ILE A 77 15.99 2.35 -3.74
C ILE A 77 16.53 2.36 -2.31
N SER A 78 16.09 1.42 -1.47
CA SER A 78 16.58 1.30 -0.09
C SER A 78 18.08 1.06 -0.01
N LEU A 79 18.64 0.24 -0.91
CA LEU A 79 20.10 0.04 -1.03
C LEU A 79 20.84 1.33 -1.38
N ARG A 80 20.39 2.06 -2.40
CA ARG A 80 21.01 3.33 -2.80
C ARG A 80 20.94 4.40 -1.70
N PHE A 81 19.84 4.43 -0.94
CA PHE A 81 19.74 5.29 0.23
C PHE A 81 20.68 4.84 1.36
N ALA A 82 20.88 3.54 1.56
CA ALA A 82 21.84 3.03 2.54
C ALA A 82 23.28 3.43 2.18
N ASP A 83 23.62 3.45 0.89
CA ASP A 83 24.95 3.86 0.42
C ASP A 83 25.22 5.36 0.60
N THR A 84 24.17 6.17 0.68
CA THR A 84 24.25 7.65 0.74
C THR A 84 23.94 8.23 2.11
N THR A 85 23.45 7.43 3.05
CA THR A 85 23.04 7.85 4.39
C THR A 85 23.72 6.98 5.45
N PRO A 86 23.79 7.41 6.72
CA PRO A 86 24.36 6.59 7.79
C PRO A 86 23.45 5.42 8.22
N PHE A 87 22.25 5.27 7.62
CA PHE A 87 21.28 4.27 8.03
C PHE A 87 21.53 2.94 7.33
N SER A 88 21.39 1.83 8.06
CA SER A 88 21.51 0.50 7.47
C SER A 88 20.39 0.23 6.46
N PHE A 89 20.68 -0.62 5.47
CA PHE A 89 19.69 -1.10 4.49
C PHE A 89 18.43 -1.64 5.18
N GLU A 90 18.59 -2.46 6.22
CA GLU A 90 17.46 -3.03 6.97
C GLU A 90 16.58 -1.93 7.59
N THR A 91 17.18 -0.87 8.13
CA THR A 91 16.43 0.25 8.73
C THR A 91 15.60 0.97 7.67
N LEU A 92 16.20 1.26 6.51
CA LEU A 92 15.54 1.94 5.40
C LEU A 92 14.43 1.08 4.79
N GLN A 93 14.70 -0.22 4.61
CA GLN A 93 13.73 -1.16 4.09
C GLN A 93 12.55 -1.33 5.05
N LYS A 94 12.79 -1.50 6.36
CA LYS A 94 11.72 -1.50 7.38
C LYS A 94 10.89 -0.23 7.31
N PHE A 95 11.54 0.93 7.18
CA PHE A 95 10.83 2.20 7.10
C PHE A 95 9.93 2.25 5.85
N GLN A 96 10.44 1.82 4.71
CA GLN A 96 9.66 1.71 3.48
C GLN A 96 8.48 0.75 3.61
N GLN A 97 8.66 -0.42 4.24
CA GLN A 97 7.57 -1.38 4.48
C GLN A 97 6.53 -0.84 5.47
N LEU A 98 6.97 -0.08 6.48
CA LEU A 98 6.08 0.62 7.42
C LEU A 98 5.20 1.64 6.69
N LEU A 99 5.75 2.38 5.71
CA LEU A 99 4.96 3.30 4.88
C LEU A 99 3.88 2.56 4.07
N PHE A 100 4.18 1.38 3.53
CA PHE A 100 3.17 0.56 2.84
C PHE A 100 2.09 0.02 3.78
N LEU A 101 2.47 -0.41 4.99
CA LEU A 101 1.51 -0.85 6.02
C LEU A 101 0.58 0.30 6.43
N PHE A 102 1.13 1.49 6.65
CA PHE A 102 0.37 2.69 6.98
C PHE A 102 -0.56 3.11 5.83
N ALA A 103 -0.07 3.08 4.58
CA ALA A 103 -0.89 3.34 3.40
C ALA A 103 -2.06 2.33 3.29
N THR A 104 -1.80 1.05 3.57
CA THR A 104 -2.82 -0.01 3.60
C THR A 104 -3.90 0.30 4.64
N GLN A 105 -3.52 0.73 5.83
CA GLN A 105 -4.46 1.06 6.90
C GLN A 105 -5.32 2.29 6.55
N ILE A 106 -4.71 3.34 5.98
CA ILE A 106 -5.44 4.54 5.51
C ILE A 106 -6.41 4.20 4.38
N LEU A 107 -5.98 3.42 3.40
CA LEU A 107 -6.82 3.05 2.26
C LEU A 107 -7.95 2.12 2.70
N SER A 108 -7.70 1.21 3.64
CA SER A 108 -8.73 0.37 4.26
C SER A 108 -9.78 1.22 4.97
N TYR A 109 -9.37 2.23 5.73
CA TYR A 109 -10.30 3.18 6.35
C TYR A 109 -11.18 3.87 5.29
N LYS A 110 -10.59 4.36 4.19
CA LYS A 110 -11.33 4.99 3.09
C LYS A 110 -12.31 4.01 2.44
N LEU A 111 -11.90 2.77 2.23
CA LEU A 111 -12.76 1.72 1.66
C LEU A 111 -13.95 1.43 2.57
N LEU A 112 -13.73 1.19 3.87
CA LEU A 112 -14.79 0.91 4.82
C LEU A 112 -15.75 2.10 4.99
N LYS A 113 -15.25 3.34 4.97
CA LYS A 113 -16.09 4.54 4.95
C LYS A 113 -16.94 4.61 3.68
N ASN A 114 -16.37 4.30 2.51
CA ASN A 114 -17.10 4.26 1.24
C ASN A 114 -18.20 3.18 1.22
N LEU A 115 -17.99 2.07 1.93
CA LEU A 115 -18.98 1.02 2.14
C LEU A 115 -20.02 1.35 3.22
N LYS A 116 -19.96 2.56 3.81
CA LYS A 116 -20.86 3.02 4.89
C LYS A 116 -20.89 2.09 6.11
N VAL A 117 -19.76 1.46 6.42
CA VAL A 117 -19.61 0.62 7.61
C VAL A 117 -19.72 1.49 8.87
N ARG A 118 -20.36 0.97 9.93
CA ARG A 118 -20.51 1.73 11.18
C ARG A 118 -19.13 2.04 11.80
N PRO A 119 -18.93 3.22 12.41
CA PRO A 119 -17.61 3.65 12.91
C PRO A 119 -16.94 2.68 13.89
N PHE A 120 -17.72 1.98 14.72
CA PHE A 120 -17.20 0.96 15.65
C PHE A 120 -16.52 -0.20 14.92
N PHE A 121 -17.15 -0.76 13.88
CA PHE A 121 -16.56 -1.84 13.08
C PHE A 121 -15.37 -1.35 12.27
N ILE A 122 -15.39 -0.09 11.82
CA ILE A 122 -14.21 0.53 11.20
C ILE A 122 -13.05 0.54 12.19
N SER A 123 -13.24 1.02 13.42
CA SER A 123 -12.15 1.03 14.42
C SER A 123 -11.61 -0.36 14.72
N LEU A 124 -12.48 -1.37 14.80
CA LEU A 124 -12.08 -2.75 15.05
C LEU A 124 -11.25 -3.31 13.88
N ALA A 125 -11.65 -3.05 12.64
CA ALA A 125 -10.90 -3.46 11.45
C ALA A 125 -9.54 -2.76 11.37
N ILE A 126 -9.48 -1.46 11.72
CA ILE A 126 -8.23 -0.70 11.72
C ILE A 126 -7.26 -1.21 12.80
N LEU A 127 -7.76 -1.53 13.99
CA LEU A 127 -6.97 -2.20 15.04
C LEU A 127 -6.50 -3.58 14.57
N TYR A 128 -7.38 -4.37 13.96
CA TYR A 128 -7.01 -5.69 13.47
C TYR A 128 -5.89 -5.63 12.43
N ILE A 129 -5.94 -4.69 11.48
CA ILE A 129 -4.84 -4.43 10.54
C ILE A 129 -3.56 -4.02 11.29
N GLY A 130 -3.69 -3.16 12.30
CA GLY A 130 -2.59 -2.69 13.15
C GLY A 130 -1.85 -3.80 13.88
N PHE A 131 -2.61 -4.75 14.45
CA PHE A 131 -2.10 -5.80 15.32
C PHE A 131 -2.03 -7.18 14.64
N SER A 132 -2.34 -7.28 13.35
CA SER A 132 -2.37 -8.56 12.64
C SER A 132 -0.97 -9.18 12.61
N PRO A 133 -0.76 -10.36 13.21
CA PRO A 133 0.54 -11.03 13.21
C PRO A 133 1.07 -11.28 11.80
N ALA A 134 0.17 -11.59 10.85
CA ALA A 134 0.53 -11.81 9.46
C ALA A 134 1.12 -10.53 8.84
N LEU A 135 0.43 -9.38 8.98
CA LEU A 135 0.89 -8.11 8.41
C LEU A 135 2.16 -7.60 9.07
N ILE A 136 2.28 -7.77 10.40
CA ILE A 136 3.48 -7.43 11.14
C ILE A 136 4.66 -8.29 10.65
N ASN A 137 4.44 -9.59 10.44
CA ASN A 137 5.47 -10.47 9.91
C ASN A 137 5.89 -10.05 8.50
N THR A 138 4.94 -9.66 7.64
CA THR A 138 5.24 -9.11 6.30
C THR A 138 5.98 -7.77 6.34
N TYR A 139 5.80 -6.99 7.40
CA TYR A 139 6.54 -5.75 7.66
C TYR A 139 7.93 -5.97 8.30
N LEU A 140 8.15 -7.08 9.00
CA LEU A 140 9.45 -7.37 9.62
C LEU A 140 10.33 -8.29 8.78
N CYS A 141 9.76 -8.90 7.74
CA CYS A 141 10.46 -9.75 6.79
C CYS A 141 10.52 -9.09 5.41
N LEU A 142 11.50 -9.47 4.59
CA LEU A 142 11.66 -8.95 3.24
C LEU A 142 10.67 -9.60 2.25
N PHE A 143 9.38 -9.43 2.50
CA PHE A 143 8.29 -10.00 1.72
C PHE A 143 7.67 -8.97 0.76
N SER A 144 7.36 -9.36 -0.47
CA SER A 144 6.80 -8.48 -1.50
C SER A 144 5.34 -8.15 -1.27
N GLU A 145 4.64 -8.99 -0.49
CA GLU A 145 3.23 -8.85 -0.14
C GLU A 145 2.93 -7.51 0.54
N ILE A 146 3.85 -6.96 1.34
CA ILE A 146 3.58 -5.67 1.99
C ILE A 146 3.43 -4.54 0.97
N ALA A 147 4.15 -4.63 -0.14
CA ALA A 147 4.06 -3.64 -1.21
C ALA A 147 2.76 -3.78 -2.01
N ILE A 148 2.18 -4.98 -2.15
CA ILE A 148 0.98 -5.19 -3.00
C ILE A 148 -0.31 -4.67 -2.36
N LEU A 149 -0.42 -4.79 -1.03
CA LEU A 149 -1.65 -4.48 -0.28
C LEU A 149 -2.22 -3.07 -0.53
N PRO A 150 -1.44 -1.97 -0.44
CA PRO A 150 -2.00 -0.65 -0.66
C PRO A 150 -2.46 -0.44 -2.11
N PHE A 151 -1.74 -1.00 -3.10
CA PHE A 151 -2.14 -0.88 -4.51
C PHE A 151 -3.41 -1.67 -4.81
N MET A 152 -3.61 -2.82 -4.17
CA MET A 152 -4.83 -3.62 -4.32
C MET A 152 -6.05 -2.84 -3.84
N ILE A 153 -5.98 -2.25 -2.64
CA ILE A 153 -7.07 -1.44 -2.09
C ILE A 153 -7.28 -0.16 -2.90
N ALA A 154 -6.20 0.49 -3.34
CA ALA A 154 -6.28 1.66 -4.21
C ALA A 154 -7.01 1.34 -5.53
N THR A 155 -6.76 0.16 -6.11
CA THR A 155 -7.43 -0.31 -7.33
C THR A 155 -8.93 -0.48 -7.12
N ILE A 156 -9.34 -1.09 -6.00
CA ILE A 156 -10.76 -1.24 -5.64
C ILE A 156 -11.43 0.14 -5.49
N LEU A 157 -10.79 1.04 -4.74
CA LEU A 157 -11.30 2.40 -4.51
C LEU A 157 -11.44 3.20 -5.81
N LEU A 158 -10.43 3.13 -6.67
CA LEU A 158 -10.41 3.87 -7.92
C LEU A 158 -11.39 3.26 -8.94
N SER A 159 -11.51 1.93 -9.00
CA SER A 159 -12.52 1.24 -9.80
C SER A 159 -13.93 1.68 -9.42
N SER A 160 -14.24 1.71 -8.11
CA SER A 160 -15.53 2.24 -7.64
C SER A 160 -15.77 3.70 -8.04
N LYS A 161 -14.73 4.54 -8.02
CA LYS A 161 -14.81 5.94 -8.43
C LYS A 161 -15.01 6.10 -9.94
N VAL A 162 -14.29 5.33 -10.75
CA VAL A 162 -14.45 5.31 -12.21
C VAL A 162 -15.87 4.90 -12.57
N TRP A 163 -16.39 3.82 -11.97
CA TRP A 163 -17.76 3.36 -12.19
C TRP A 163 -18.80 4.43 -11.89
N LYS A 164 -18.69 5.10 -10.73
CA LYS A 164 -19.59 6.21 -10.35
C LYS A 164 -19.54 7.37 -11.34
N ASN A 165 -18.34 7.74 -11.81
CA ASN A 165 -18.19 8.82 -12.79
C ASN A 165 -18.81 8.47 -14.15
N ILE A 166 -18.69 7.20 -14.57
CA ILE A 166 -19.32 6.71 -15.80
C ILE A 166 -20.84 6.75 -15.66
N ALA A 167 -21.37 6.22 -14.56
CA ALA A 167 -22.80 6.24 -14.27
C ALA A 167 -23.36 7.68 -14.29
N SER A 168 -22.68 8.62 -13.63
CA SER A 168 -23.08 10.04 -13.64
C SER A 168 -22.98 10.70 -15.01
N TYR A 169 -22.08 10.25 -15.88
CA TYR A 169 -21.95 10.79 -17.24
C TYR A 169 -23.06 10.32 -18.17
N ILE A 170 -23.54 9.10 -17.96
CA ILE A 170 -24.68 8.57 -18.71
C ILE A 170 -25.97 9.33 -18.34
N GLU A 171 -26.13 9.67 -17.05
CA GLU A 171 -27.30 10.41 -16.56
C GLU A 171 -27.24 11.93 -16.83
N ASP A 172 -26.03 12.52 -16.82
CA ASP A 172 -25.84 13.97 -16.90
C ASP A 172 -24.59 14.30 -17.75
N THR A 173 -24.82 14.80 -18.97
CA THR A 173 -23.78 15.09 -19.98
C THR A 173 -22.81 16.21 -19.56
N SER A 174 -23.10 16.87 -18.44
CA SER A 174 -22.28 17.93 -17.84
C SER A 174 -21.03 17.42 -17.11
N SER A 175 -20.95 16.11 -16.83
CA SER A 175 -19.79 15.57 -16.11
C SER A 175 -18.53 15.50 -17.00
N SER A 176 -17.41 15.92 -16.43
CA SER A 176 -16.18 16.15 -17.19
C SER A 176 -15.56 14.84 -17.69
N THR A 177 -15.61 14.61 -19.01
CA THR A 177 -14.96 13.48 -19.71
C THR A 177 -13.48 13.35 -19.34
N LYS A 178 -12.80 14.48 -19.11
CA LYS A 178 -11.39 14.53 -18.66
C LYS A 178 -11.16 13.78 -17.35
N LYS A 179 -12.09 13.88 -16.39
CA LYS A 179 -11.99 13.17 -15.11
C LYS A 179 -12.12 11.65 -15.30
N ILE A 180 -12.97 11.19 -16.22
CA ILE A 180 -13.13 9.76 -16.52
C ILE A 180 -11.85 9.22 -17.13
N ILE A 181 -11.30 9.90 -18.15
CA ILE A 181 -10.05 9.50 -18.80
C ILE A 181 -8.91 9.43 -17.79
N LEU A 182 -8.72 10.46 -16.97
CA LEU A 182 -7.64 10.50 -15.99
C LEU A 182 -7.75 9.39 -14.94
N ASN A 183 -8.94 9.16 -14.38
CA ASN A 183 -9.13 8.08 -13.40
C ASN A 183 -8.95 6.70 -14.04
N SER A 184 -9.31 6.53 -15.32
CA SER A 184 -9.12 5.27 -16.05
C SER A 184 -7.66 4.99 -16.37
N LEU A 185 -6.90 6.01 -16.78
CA LEU A 185 -5.44 5.91 -16.96
C LEU A 185 -4.74 5.56 -15.64
N MET A 186 -5.12 6.23 -14.55
CA MET A 186 -4.59 5.94 -13.22
C MET A 186 -4.94 4.52 -12.75
N LEU A 187 -6.12 4.00 -13.11
CA LEU A 187 -6.51 2.61 -12.83
C LEU A 187 -5.63 1.63 -13.61
N GLY A 188 -5.41 1.88 -14.90
CA GLY A 188 -4.50 1.08 -15.72
C GLY A 188 -3.07 1.07 -15.16
N PHE A 189 -2.58 2.21 -14.68
CA PHE A 189 -1.28 2.31 -14.03
C PHE A 189 -1.19 1.49 -12.72
N LEU A 190 -2.23 1.54 -11.88
CA LEU A 190 -2.28 0.71 -10.67
C LEU A 190 -2.30 -0.78 -10.98
N PHE A 191 -3.05 -1.21 -12.02
CA PHE A 191 -3.03 -2.59 -12.48
C PHE A 191 -1.64 -3.01 -12.96
N LEU A 192 -0.95 -2.15 -13.70
CA LEU A 192 0.43 -2.40 -14.14
C LEU A 192 1.38 -2.53 -12.94
N ILE A 193 1.25 -1.71 -11.90
CA ILE A 193 2.04 -1.88 -10.67
C ILE A 193 1.74 -3.23 -10.02
N LEU A 194 0.46 -3.61 -9.90
CA LEU A 194 0.07 -4.88 -9.29
C LEU A 194 0.66 -6.09 -10.03
N THR A 195 0.59 -6.11 -11.36
CA THR A 195 1.15 -7.19 -12.16
C THR A 195 2.68 -7.27 -12.07
N LEU A 196 3.35 -6.12 -11.93
CA LEU A 196 4.81 -6.07 -11.73
C LEU A 196 5.26 -6.35 -10.29
N THR A 197 4.36 -6.27 -9.31
CA THR A 197 4.69 -6.55 -7.89
C THR A 197 4.63 -8.02 -7.58
N LYS A 198 3.61 -8.71 -8.09
CA LYS A 198 3.47 -10.16 -7.96
C LYS A 198 2.89 -10.69 -9.26
N GLY A 199 3.73 -11.38 -10.05
CA GLY A 199 3.27 -12.02 -11.27
C GLY A 199 2.24 -13.08 -10.92
N ILE A 200 0.97 -12.87 -11.29
CA ILE A 200 -0.07 -13.89 -11.16
C ILE A 200 0.17 -14.92 -12.27
N PHE A 201 0.85 -16.03 -11.97
CA PHE A 201 0.79 -17.28 -12.73
C PHE A 201 1.05 -18.47 -11.80
#